data_AF-A0A358E2D6-F1
#
_entry.id   AF-A0A358E2D6-F1
#
_cell.length_a   1.000
_cell.length_b   1.000
_cell.length_c   1.000
_cell.angle_alpha   90.00
_cell.angle_beta   90.00
_cell.angle_gamma   90.00
#
_symmetry.space_group_name_H-M   'P 1'
#
loop_
_entity.id
_entity.type
_entity.pdbx_description
1 polymer ?
#
loop_
_entity_poly.entity_id
_entity_poly.type
_entity_poly.pdbx_seq_one_letter_code
_entity_poly.pdbx_strand_id
1 'polypeptide(L)'
;IICGDTSGADPLLALTYQNEQAYTLSLSGTPWRSDRLPVTTLRYNALLSPQMHYCYGLKDALADGVCRAPIVSVIDNDHWTVTTENIGTTHHASLESLLSQGDLRYEMVLENPLFVNHMLSLSVKELNKRRRRYADAGGLVIASSIAHVKYIQAELESMTHESVCIITSEDPDSQDKLKRYRKSRQKWLVTVGMVTEGTDIPRLQVCCHLSRICTELHFRQVLGRVLRCRGKHDANTAVLLIPAQPDLVTFANRLQCEVPDAVVIERPKLTSTEAIGVSLSSIPQRPPVEHAPERVSNENNVNDKASEVNSPVIQAHLLSSTNTMSSSEVNVSAYGKYKEEVLRYV
;
A
#
# COMPACT_ATOMS: atom_id res chain seq x y z
N ILE A 1 -8.29 -16.73 -3.61
CA ILE A 1 -7.41 -15.76 -2.93
C ILE A 1 -5.99 -16.15 -3.30
N ILE A 2 -5.39 -15.48 -4.27
CA ILE A 2 -3.98 -15.65 -4.59
C ILE A 2 -3.32 -14.33 -4.19
N CYS A 3 -2.75 -14.31 -2.98
CA CYS A 3 -1.83 -13.26 -2.58
C CYS A 3 -0.54 -13.49 -3.37
N GLY A 4 -0.24 -12.58 -4.30
CA GLY A 4 1.10 -12.11 -4.69
C GLY A 4 2.21 -13.07 -5.16
N ASP A 5 2.20 -14.34 -4.78
CA ASP A 5 3.32 -15.25 -5.00
C ASP A 5 3.16 -16.03 -6.30
N THR A 6 4.20 -15.96 -7.13
CA THR A 6 4.38 -16.75 -8.34
C THR A 6 4.43 -18.26 -8.08
N SER A 7 4.58 -18.68 -6.82
CA SER A 7 4.58 -20.09 -6.38
C SER A 7 3.23 -20.81 -6.59
N GLY A 8 2.13 -20.06 -6.77
CA GLY A 8 0.80 -20.62 -7.01
C GLY A 8 0.48 -20.94 -8.48
N ALA A 9 1.32 -20.52 -9.43
CA ALA A 9 1.03 -20.65 -10.86
C ALA A 9 1.21 -22.09 -11.37
N ASP A 10 2.30 -22.76 -10.99
CA ASP A 10 2.63 -24.11 -11.48
C ASP A 10 1.61 -25.18 -11.06
N PRO A 11 1.09 -25.20 -9.81
CA PRO A 11 0.02 -26.14 -9.42
C PRO A 11 -1.28 -25.90 -10.20
N LEU A 12 -1.61 -24.63 -10.49
CA LEU A 12 -2.80 -24.23 -11.23
C LEU A 12 -2.73 -24.63 -12.70
N LEU A 13 -1.56 -24.48 -13.32
CA LEU A 13 -1.26 -24.96 -14.66
C LEU A 13 -1.35 -26.49 -14.71
N ALA A 14 -0.76 -27.20 -13.76
CA ALA A 14 -0.85 -28.67 -13.70
C ALA A 14 -2.31 -29.16 -13.58
N LEU A 15 -3.13 -28.49 -12.77
CA LEU A 15 -4.55 -28.82 -12.61
C LEU A 15 -5.39 -28.54 -13.86
N THR A 16 -5.09 -27.47 -14.61
CA THR A 16 -5.77 -27.16 -15.88
C THR A 16 -5.31 -28.06 -17.01
N TYR A 17 -4.04 -28.48 -17.04
CA TYR A 17 -3.55 -29.48 -18.01
C TYR A 17 -4.12 -30.88 -17.80
N GLN A 18 -4.38 -31.28 -16.55
CA GLN A 18 -4.93 -32.60 -16.22
C GLN A 18 -6.44 -32.71 -16.36
N ASN A 19 -7.16 -31.58 -16.46
CA ASN A 19 -8.63 -31.55 -16.52
C ASN A 19 -9.11 -30.75 -17.74
N GLU A 20 -9.51 -31.47 -18.81
CA GLU A 20 -10.01 -30.87 -20.07
C GLU A 20 -11.25 -29.97 -19.90
N GLN A 21 -11.96 -30.06 -18.76
CA GLN A 21 -13.13 -29.23 -18.43
C GLN A 21 -12.98 -28.45 -17.10
N ALA A 22 -11.77 -27.97 -16.79
CA ALA A 22 -11.55 -27.17 -15.60
C ALA A 22 -12.25 -25.79 -15.71
N TYR A 23 -13.21 -25.51 -14.81
CA TYR A 23 -13.76 -24.18 -14.61
C TYR A 23 -12.96 -23.43 -13.55
N THR A 24 -12.56 -22.19 -13.84
CA THR A 24 -11.85 -21.32 -12.90
C THR A 24 -12.79 -20.24 -12.36
N LEU A 25 -12.97 -20.21 -11.03
CA LEU A 25 -13.66 -19.13 -10.34
C LEU A 25 -12.62 -18.19 -9.69
N SER A 26 -12.64 -16.92 -10.07
CA SER A 26 -11.76 -15.88 -9.54
C SER A 26 -12.51 -15.01 -8.53
N LEU A 27 -11.95 -14.88 -7.33
CA LEU A 27 -12.47 -14.01 -6.27
C LEU A 27 -11.41 -12.96 -5.94
N SER A 28 -11.75 -11.68 -6.08
CA SER A 28 -10.88 -10.57 -5.71
C SER A 28 -11.70 -9.46 -5.05
N GLY A 29 -11.18 -8.91 -3.95
CA GLY A 29 -11.73 -7.68 -3.34
C GLY A 29 -11.24 -6.40 -4.03
N THR A 30 -10.21 -6.51 -4.87
CA THR A 30 -9.61 -5.40 -5.63
C THR A 30 -9.21 -5.95 -7.01
N PRO A 31 -10.13 -5.97 -7.98
CA PRO A 31 -9.92 -6.63 -9.28
C PRO A 31 -9.01 -5.82 -10.23
N TRP A 32 -8.13 -4.99 -9.69
CA TRP A 32 -7.22 -4.10 -10.40
C TRP A 32 -5.89 -3.98 -9.66
N ARG A 33 -4.84 -3.56 -10.36
CA ARG A 33 -3.50 -3.32 -9.79
C ARG A 33 -3.01 -1.93 -10.17
N SER A 34 -2.27 -1.29 -9.27
CA SER A 34 -1.68 0.04 -9.51
C SER A 34 -0.63 0.04 -10.61
N ASP A 35 0.03 -1.10 -10.85
CA ASP A 35 0.99 -1.30 -11.96
C ASP A 35 0.33 -1.62 -13.30
N ARG A 36 -1.02 -1.61 -13.35
CA ARG A 36 -1.83 -1.91 -14.54
C ARG A 36 -1.61 -3.29 -15.14
N LEU A 37 -0.96 -4.20 -14.40
CA LEU A 37 -0.90 -5.60 -14.79
C LEU A 37 -2.24 -6.28 -14.49
N PRO A 38 -2.67 -7.25 -15.31
CA PRO A 38 -3.85 -8.02 -15.01
C PRO A 38 -3.65 -8.85 -13.74
N VAL A 39 -4.69 -8.98 -12.92
CA VAL A 39 -4.71 -10.00 -11.87
C VAL A 39 -4.84 -11.36 -12.55
N THR A 40 -3.95 -12.30 -12.23
CA THR A 40 -3.57 -13.50 -13.00
C THR A 40 -4.71 -14.39 -13.51
N THR A 41 -5.91 -14.29 -12.93
CA THR A 41 -7.08 -15.12 -13.29
C THR A 41 -8.34 -14.32 -13.65
N LEU A 42 -8.25 -12.98 -13.71
CA LEU A 42 -9.34 -12.10 -14.11
C LEU A 42 -9.24 -11.79 -15.61
N ARG A 43 -10.39 -11.76 -16.28
CA ARG A 43 -10.48 -11.29 -17.67
C ARG A 43 -10.59 -9.78 -17.65
N TYR A 44 -9.95 -9.12 -18.60
CA TYR A 44 -9.99 -7.66 -18.75
C TYR A 44 -10.48 -7.32 -20.16
N ASN A 45 -11.24 -6.25 -20.29
CA ASN A 45 -11.63 -5.72 -21.60
C ASN A 45 -10.45 -4.94 -22.24
N ALA A 46 -10.67 -4.42 -23.46
CA ALA A 46 -9.66 -3.64 -24.19
C ALA A 46 -9.23 -2.32 -23.48
N LEU A 47 -9.95 -1.88 -22.46
CA LEU A 47 -9.65 -0.69 -21.64
C LEU A 47 -9.02 -1.07 -20.28
N LEU A 48 -8.57 -2.32 -20.12
CA LEU A 48 -8.06 -2.86 -18.86
C LEU A 48 -9.05 -2.80 -17.69
N SER A 49 -10.36 -2.73 -17.98
CA SER A 49 -11.39 -2.88 -16.96
C SER A 49 -11.67 -4.36 -16.72
N PRO A 50 -11.70 -4.83 -15.46
CA PRO A 50 -11.98 -6.22 -15.14
C PRO A 50 -13.40 -6.60 -15.56
N GLN A 51 -13.53 -7.70 -16.31
CA GLN A 51 -14.80 -8.32 -16.65
C GLN A 51 -15.26 -9.18 -15.47
N MET A 52 -16.21 -8.66 -14.71
CA MET A 52 -16.76 -9.31 -13.52
C MET A 52 -18.14 -9.90 -13.87
N HIS A 53 -18.34 -11.18 -13.59
CA HIS A 53 -19.66 -11.81 -13.75
C HIS A 53 -20.64 -11.38 -12.65
N TYR A 54 -20.10 -11.06 -11.47
CA TYR A 54 -20.84 -10.57 -10.32
C TYR A 54 -19.93 -9.65 -9.53
N CYS A 55 -20.46 -8.54 -9.04
CA CYS A 55 -19.78 -7.65 -8.12
C CYS A 55 -20.64 -7.50 -6.87
N TYR A 56 -19.98 -7.56 -5.72
CA TYR A 56 -20.59 -7.28 -4.42
C TYR A 56 -19.86 -6.09 -3.81
N GLY A 57 -20.38 -4.90 -4.08
CA GLY A 57 -19.74 -3.65 -3.73
C GLY A 57 -19.89 -3.29 -2.26
N LEU A 58 -19.21 -2.21 -1.85
CA LEU A 58 -19.38 -1.66 -0.51
C LEU A 58 -20.85 -1.26 -0.27
N LYS A 59 -21.52 -0.67 -1.27
CA LYS A 59 -22.92 -0.27 -1.17
C LYS A 59 -23.84 -1.44 -0.79
N ASP A 60 -23.70 -2.57 -1.47
CA ASP A 60 -24.50 -3.77 -1.17
C ASP A 60 -24.14 -4.35 0.20
N ALA A 61 -22.84 -4.39 0.54
CA ALA A 61 -22.36 -4.84 1.84
C ALA A 61 -22.88 -3.99 3.02
N LEU A 62 -23.12 -2.69 2.81
CA LEU A 62 -23.75 -1.81 3.78
C LEU A 62 -25.26 -2.07 3.87
N ALA A 63 -25.94 -2.22 2.73
CA ALA A 63 -27.38 -2.51 2.68
C ALA A 63 -27.72 -3.84 3.38
N ASP A 64 -26.90 -4.86 3.21
CA ASP A 64 -27.06 -6.17 3.83
C ASP A 64 -26.58 -6.22 5.30
N GLY A 65 -25.96 -5.14 5.80
CA GLY A 65 -25.43 -5.05 7.16
C GLY A 65 -24.24 -5.97 7.45
N VAL A 66 -23.54 -6.43 6.41
CA VAL A 66 -22.35 -7.29 6.51
C VAL A 66 -21.11 -6.46 6.87
N CYS A 67 -21.09 -5.19 6.44
CA CYS A 67 -20.03 -4.22 6.73
C CYS A 67 -20.55 -3.05 7.56
N ARG A 68 -19.64 -2.42 8.31
CA ARG A 68 -19.86 -1.14 8.96
C ARG A 68 -19.80 -0.02 7.93
N ALA A 69 -20.62 1.00 8.14
CA ALA A 69 -20.53 2.24 7.38
C ALA A 69 -19.21 2.98 7.69
N PRO A 70 -18.36 3.24 6.69
CA PRO A 70 -17.14 4.02 6.90
C PRO A 70 -17.46 5.47 7.27
N ILE A 71 -16.59 6.03 8.09
CA ILE A 71 -16.44 7.46 8.32
C ILE A 71 -14.97 7.75 8.08
N VAL A 72 -14.64 8.60 7.11
CA VAL A 72 -13.26 8.99 6.83
C VAL A 72 -13.08 10.43 7.32
N SER A 73 -12.25 10.61 8.34
CA SER A 73 -11.84 11.92 8.86
C SER A 73 -10.52 12.31 8.20
N VAL A 74 -10.56 13.33 7.36
CA VAL A 74 -9.41 13.92 6.66
C VAL A 74 -8.87 15.06 7.50
N ILE A 75 -7.61 14.96 7.91
CA ILE A 75 -6.96 15.90 8.83
C ILE A 75 -5.91 16.71 8.09
N ASP A 76 -6.06 18.04 8.12
CA ASP A 76 -5.09 18.99 7.57
C ASP A 76 -4.70 20.03 8.64
N ASN A 77 -3.66 20.81 8.32
CA ASN A 77 -3.25 21.99 9.05
C ASN A 77 -3.25 23.20 8.09
N ASP A 78 -3.73 24.35 8.57
CA ASP A 78 -3.83 25.58 7.78
C ASP A 78 -2.59 26.49 7.84
N HIS A 79 -1.59 26.13 8.64
CA HIS A 79 -0.33 26.84 8.83
C HIS A 79 0.86 25.85 8.83
N TRP A 80 1.03 25.12 7.72
CA TRP A 80 2.26 24.36 7.52
C TRP A 80 3.43 25.32 7.30
N THR A 81 4.51 25.11 8.04
CA THR A 81 5.74 25.89 7.95
C THR A 81 6.90 25.01 7.53
N VAL A 82 7.63 25.44 6.51
CA VAL A 82 8.83 24.75 6.03
C VAL A 82 10.00 25.69 6.12
N THR A 83 11.04 25.27 6.82
CA THR A 83 12.28 26.02 6.93
C THR A 83 13.36 25.27 6.17
N THR A 84 13.91 25.91 5.13
CA THR A 84 15.03 25.39 4.34
C THR A 84 16.17 26.41 4.37
N GLU A 85 17.41 25.95 4.48
CA GLU A 85 18.59 26.83 4.53
C GLU A 85 18.68 27.82 3.36
N ASN A 86 18.25 27.41 2.16
CA ASN A 86 18.37 28.20 0.94
C ASN A 86 17.23 29.21 0.71
N ILE A 87 16.03 28.93 1.22
CA ILE A 87 14.79 29.67 0.88
C ILE A 87 14.23 30.41 2.09
N GLY A 88 14.67 30.08 3.31
CA GLY A 88 14.10 30.59 4.55
C GLY A 88 12.83 29.83 4.94
N THR A 89 11.91 30.50 5.64
CA THR A 89 10.65 29.90 6.10
C THR A 89 9.53 30.21 5.12
N THR A 90 8.89 29.18 4.56
CA THR A 90 7.68 29.27 3.75
C THR A 90 6.46 28.82 4.52
N HIS A 91 5.29 29.34 4.13
CA HIS A 91 4.00 29.04 4.75
C HIS A 91 3.06 28.43 3.72
N HIS A 92 2.32 27.40 4.10
CA HIS A 92 1.37 26.72 3.25
C HIS A 92 0.03 26.53 3.96
N ALA A 93 -1.06 26.76 3.22
CA ALA A 93 -2.42 26.77 3.76
C ALA A 93 -3.08 25.37 3.82
N SER A 94 -2.42 24.36 3.26
CA SER A 94 -2.88 22.97 3.22
C SER A 94 -1.71 22.02 2.96
N LEU A 95 -1.91 20.73 3.26
CA LEU A 95 -0.96 19.67 2.95
C LEU A 95 -0.78 19.49 1.43
N GLU A 96 -1.81 19.72 0.63
CA GLU A 96 -1.71 19.76 -0.83
C GLU A 96 -0.75 20.87 -1.31
N SER A 97 -0.91 22.09 -0.79
CA SER A 97 -0.04 23.23 -1.11
C SER A 97 1.39 22.99 -0.65
N LEU A 98 1.57 22.27 0.45
CA LEU A 98 2.87 21.86 0.97
C LEU A 98 3.57 20.89 0.01
N LEU A 99 2.89 19.79 -0.35
CA LEU A 99 3.46 18.72 -1.18
C LEU A 99 3.61 19.10 -2.67
N SER A 100 2.96 20.17 -3.10
CA SER A 100 3.13 20.72 -4.46
C SER A 100 4.52 21.34 -4.68
N GLN A 101 5.24 21.67 -3.60
CA GLN A 101 6.65 22.08 -3.70
C GLN A 101 7.53 20.84 -3.78
N GLY A 102 8.15 20.61 -4.95
CA GLY A 102 8.81 19.35 -5.32
C GLY A 102 9.97 18.88 -4.43
N ASP A 103 10.40 19.68 -3.45
CA ASP A 103 11.49 19.35 -2.54
C ASP A 103 11.03 18.65 -1.26
N LEU A 104 9.72 18.56 -1.01
CA LEU A 104 9.17 18.02 0.23
C LEU A 104 8.64 16.59 0.09
N ARG A 105 9.14 15.72 0.97
CA ARG A 105 8.67 14.34 1.07
C ARG A 105 7.54 14.25 2.10
N TYR A 106 6.48 13.52 1.76
CA TYR A 106 5.35 13.30 2.66
C TYR A 106 5.76 12.63 3.99
N GLU A 107 6.81 11.81 3.99
CA GLU A 107 7.38 11.23 5.20
C GLU A 107 7.74 12.29 6.27
N MET A 108 8.16 13.49 5.87
CA MET A 108 8.53 14.55 6.81
C MET A 108 7.33 15.07 7.61
N VAL A 109 6.13 15.03 7.01
CA VAL A 109 4.88 15.34 7.70
C VAL A 109 4.53 14.25 8.70
N LEU A 110 4.78 12.99 8.35
CA LEU A 110 4.55 11.83 9.22
C LEU A 110 5.60 11.71 10.34
N GLU A 111 6.74 12.37 10.20
CA GLU A 111 7.78 12.47 11.22
C GLU A 111 7.60 13.70 12.12
N ASN A 112 6.71 14.64 11.77
CA ASN A 112 6.45 15.82 12.56
C ASN A 112 5.73 15.46 13.89
N PRO A 113 6.34 15.73 15.06
CA PRO A 113 5.76 15.33 16.35
C PRO A 113 4.41 15.98 16.64
N LEU A 114 4.22 17.26 16.27
CA LEU A 114 2.96 17.97 16.52
C LEU A 114 1.81 17.35 15.72
N PHE A 115 2.06 17.04 14.45
CA PHE A 115 1.07 16.43 13.56
C PHE A 115 0.73 15.01 14.01
N VAL A 116 1.73 14.18 14.31
CA VAL A 116 1.50 12.81 14.78
C VAL A 116 0.74 12.81 16.11
N ASN A 117 1.16 13.65 17.06
CA ASN A 117 0.48 13.75 18.36
C ASN A 117 -0.98 14.19 18.20
N HIS A 118 -1.26 15.14 17.29
CA HIS A 118 -2.63 15.54 16.97
C HIS A 118 -3.47 14.39 16.38
N MET A 119 -2.95 13.68 15.38
CA MET A 119 -3.60 12.52 14.78
C MET A 119 -3.92 11.43 15.81
N LEU A 120 -2.96 11.12 16.69
CA LEU A 120 -3.14 10.14 17.77
C LEU A 120 -4.17 10.61 18.79
N SER A 121 -4.15 11.90 19.17
CA SER A 121 -5.11 12.48 20.11
C SER A 121 -6.56 12.38 19.60
N LEU A 122 -6.79 12.70 18.31
CA LEU A 122 -8.10 12.51 17.67
C LEU A 122 -8.52 11.03 17.68
N SER A 123 -7.59 10.14 17.37
CA SER A 123 -7.82 8.70 17.34
C SER A 123 -8.17 8.15 18.74
N VAL A 124 -7.49 8.60 19.80
CA VAL A 124 -7.77 8.29 21.20
C VAL A 124 -9.13 8.79 21.63
N LYS A 125 -9.47 10.03 21.28
CA LYS A 125 -10.78 10.61 21.58
C LYS A 125 -11.91 9.81 20.93
N GLU A 126 -11.79 9.47 19.66
CA GLU A 126 -12.82 8.69 18.95
C GLU A 126 -12.91 7.25 19.49
N LEU A 127 -11.77 6.58 19.76
CA LEU A 127 -11.79 5.24 20.34
C LEU A 127 -12.44 5.23 21.72
N ASN A 128 -12.10 6.17 22.59
CA ASN A 128 -12.70 6.28 23.92
C ASN A 128 -14.22 6.54 23.83
N LYS A 129 -14.68 7.35 22.86
CA LYS A 129 -16.10 7.54 22.59
C LYS A 129 -16.79 6.24 22.17
N ARG A 130 -16.18 5.44 21.29
CA ARG A 130 -16.72 4.11 20.90
C ARG A 130 -16.79 3.17 22.09
N ARG A 131 -15.76 3.16 22.93
CA ARG A 131 -15.65 2.27 24.09
C ARG A 131 -16.69 2.54 25.19
N ARG A 132 -17.38 3.68 25.17
CA ARG A 132 -18.56 3.93 26.03
C ARG A 132 -19.71 2.96 25.73
N ARG A 133 -19.86 2.52 24.47
CA ARG A 133 -20.89 1.57 24.05
C ARG A 133 -20.31 0.18 23.77
N TYR A 134 -19.13 0.12 23.16
CA TYR A 134 -18.46 -1.12 22.76
C TYR A 134 -17.16 -1.27 23.54
N ALA A 135 -17.23 -1.78 24.76
CA ALA A 135 -16.14 -1.73 25.72
C ALA A 135 -14.86 -2.51 25.32
N ASP A 136 -14.90 -3.30 24.25
CA ASP A 136 -13.76 -4.01 23.68
C ASP A 136 -13.29 -3.48 22.33
N ALA A 137 -13.89 -2.38 21.84
CA ALA A 137 -13.50 -1.72 20.59
C ALA A 137 -12.00 -1.42 20.60
N GLY A 138 -11.33 -1.80 19.50
CA GLY A 138 -9.91 -1.62 19.29
C GLY A 138 -9.61 -0.53 18.26
N GLY A 139 -8.48 0.11 18.45
CA GLY A 139 -7.84 1.03 17.52
C GLY A 139 -6.68 0.36 16.78
N LEU A 140 -6.49 0.73 15.53
CA LEU A 140 -5.39 0.33 14.67
C LEU A 140 -4.59 1.56 14.26
N VAL A 141 -3.26 1.53 14.33
CA VAL A 141 -2.40 2.54 13.72
C VAL A 141 -1.50 1.87 12.69
N ILE A 142 -1.52 2.37 11.46
CA ILE A 142 -0.60 1.95 10.41
C ILE A 142 0.53 2.96 10.34
N ALA A 143 1.75 2.55 10.67
CA ALA A 143 2.94 3.39 10.68
C ALA A 143 3.79 3.20 9.42
N SER A 144 4.60 4.22 9.09
CA SER A 144 5.51 4.21 7.92
C SER A 144 6.71 3.27 8.04
N SER A 145 7.21 3.00 9.25
CA SER A 145 8.43 2.22 9.49
C SER A 145 8.46 1.65 10.91
N ILE A 146 9.38 0.73 11.17
CA ILE A 146 9.55 0.14 12.52
C ILE A 146 10.02 1.18 13.54
N ALA A 147 10.86 2.14 13.13
CA ALA A 147 11.23 3.28 13.97
C ALA A 147 10.00 4.13 14.32
N HIS A 148 9.14 4.40 13.32
CA HIS A 148 7.90 5.15 13.52
C HIS A 148 6.92 4.41 14.46
N VAL A 149 6.85 3.07 14.39
CA VAL A 149 6.05 2.27 15.34
C VAL A 149 6.47 2.49 16.78
N LYS A 150 7.78 2.50 17.06
CA LYS A 150 8.30 2.72 18.42
C LYS A 150 7.98 4.13 18.93
N TYR A 151 8.08 5.12 18.04
CA TYR A 151 7.67 6.50 18.36
C TYR A 151 6.18 6.59 18.70
N ILE A 152 5.31 6.07 17.82
CA ILE A 152 3.84 6.04 18.03
C ILE A 152 3.48 5.28 19.32
N GLN A 153 4.17 4.18 19.61
CA GLN A 153 3.97 3.43 20.86
C GLN A 153 4.20 4.33 22.07
N ALA A 154 5.36 4.99 22.15
CA ALA A 154 5.71 5.85 23.27
C ALA A 154 4.70 7.00 23.44
N GLU A 155 4.28 7.63 22.35
CA GLU A 155 3.26 8.69 22.36
C GLU A 155 1.90 8.16 22.86
N LEU A 156 1.43 7.03 22.34
CA LEU A 156 0.15 6.45 22.76
C LEU A 156 0.17 5.99 24.24
N GLU A 157 1.25 5.36 24.68
CA GLU A 157 1.42 4.93 26.08
C GLU A 157 1.47 6.14 27.02
N SER A 158 2.14 7.22 26.61
CA SER A 158 2.16 8.50 27.32
C SER A 158 0.76 9.14 27.41
N MET A 159 0.03 9.19 26.29
CA MET A 159 -1.31 9.79 26.22
C MET A 159 -2.39 9.00 26.98
N THR A 160 -2.30 7.68 26.97
CA THR A 160 -3.38 6.80 27.43
C THR A 160 -3.08 6.10 28.76
N HIS A 161 -1.81 6.08 29.18
CA HIS A 161 -1.33 5.30 30.32
C HIS A 161 -1.68 3.80 30.22
N GLU A 162 -1.80 3.27 29.00
CA GLU A 162 -2.11 1.88 28.71
C GLU A 162 -1.09 1.29 27.73
N SER A 163 -0.71 0.03 27.92
CA SER A 163 0.21 -0.67 27.04
C SER A 163 -0.32 -0.79 25.61
N VAL A 164 0.54 -0.64 24.61
CA VAL A 164 0.21 -0.75 23.19
C VAL A 164 0.73 -2.08 22.61
N CYS A 165 -0.06 -2.73 21.76
CA CYS A 165 0.37 -3.97 21.10
C CYS A 165 1.10 -3.62 19.81
N ILE A 166 2.35 -4.03 19.68
CA ILE A 166 3.11 -3.92 18.43
C ILE A 166 3.17 -5.28 17.76
N ILE A 167 2.91 -5.28 16.45
CA ILE A 167 3.13 -6.44 15.60
C ILE A 167 3.78 -5.94 14.30
N THR A 168 4.99 -6.42 14.02
CA THR A 168 5.72 -6.12 12.78
C THR A 168 6.01 -7.41 12.00
N SER A 169 6.45 -7.30 10.75
CA SER A 169 6.85 -8.46 9.94
C SER A 169 8.12 -9.15 10.44
N GLU A 170 8.95 -8.42 11.19
CA GLU A 170 10.19 -8.93 11.78
C GLU A 170 9.95 -9.66 13.11
N ASP A 171 8.72 -9.64 13.65
CA ASP A 171 8.37 -10.35 14.88
C ASP A 171 8.22 -11.86 14.62
N PRO A 172 9.08 -12.72 15.18
CA PRO A 172 8.97 -14.17 15.01
C PRO A 172 7.66 -14.72 15.59
N ASP A 173 7.14 -14.08 16.66
CA ASP A 173 5.90 -14.45 17.34
C ASP A 173 4.69 -13.61 16.89
N SER A 174 4.76 -12.96 15.73
CA SER A 174 3.72 -12.04 15.23
C SER A 174 2.32 -12.67 15.24
N GLN A 175 2.19 -13.92 14.82
CA GLN A 175 0.93 -14.67 14.80
C GLN A 175 0.34 -14.87 16.20
N ASP A 176 1.16 -15.21 17.19
CA ASP A 176 0.66 -15.46 18.53
C ASP A 176 0.37 -14.16 19.28
N LYS A 177 1.15 -13.09 19.05
CA LYS A 177 0.81 -11.72 19.49
C LYS A 177 -0.54 -11.29 18.91
N LEU A 178 -0.79 -11.56 17.63
CA LEU A 178 -2.03 -11.23 16.94
C LEU A 178 -3.23 -12.00 17.52
N LYS A 179 -3.08 -13.31 17.76
CA LYS A 179 -4.09 -14.13 18.44
C LYS A 179 -4.40 -13.62 19.85
N ARG A 180 -3.37 -13.25 20.61
CA ARG A 180 -3.52 -12.66 21.96
C ARG A 180 -4.25 -11.33 21.90
N TYR A 181 -3.86 -10.42 21.01
CA TYR A 181 -4.53 -9.13 20.81
C TYR A 181 -5.99 -9.30 20.38
N ARG A 182 -6.29 -10.25 19.49
CA ARG A 182 -7.66 -10.53 19.03
C ARG A 182 -8.58 -10.90 20.20
N LYS A 183 -8.08 -11.64 21.19
CA LYS A 183 -8.83 -12.09 22.37
C LYS A 183 -8.75 -11.12 23.56
N SER A 184 -7.89 -10.11 23.50
CA SER A 184 -7.70 -9.15 24.59
C SER A 184 -8.66 -7.96 24.49
N ARG A 185 -8.70 -7.14 25.55
CA ARG A 185 -9.41 -5.86 25.58
C ARG A 185 -8.49 -4.65 25.38
N GLN A 186 -7.22 -4.92 25.04
CA GLN A 186 -6.21 -3.91 24.80
C GLN A 186 -6.66 -2.96 23.70
N LYS A 187 -6.49 -1.66 23.93
CA LYS A 187 -7.05 -0.61 23.07
C LYS A 187 -6.37 -0.53 21.71
N TRP A 188 -5.04 -0.60 21.68
CA TRP A 188 -4.26 -0.23 20.50
C TRP A 188 -3.43 -1.37 19.95
N LEU A 189 -3.48 -1.51 18.63
CA LEU A 189 -2.54 -2.26 17.82
C LEU A 189 -1.83 -1.28 16.88
N VAL A 190 -0.50 -1.31 16.88
CA VAL A 190 0.35 -0.52 15.99
C VAL A 190 1.15 -1.49 15.11
N THR A 191 1.16 -1.24 13.81
CA THR A 191 1.79 -2.12 12.81
C THR A 191 2.44 -1.31 11.69
N VAL A 192 3.40 -1.91 11.00
CA VAL A 192 3.90 -1.43 9.69
C VAL A 192 3.25 -2.25 8.58
N GLY A 193 2.75 -1.60 7.53
CA GLY A 193 2.31 -2.27 6.32
C GLY A 193 1.30 -3.43 6.51
N MET A 194 1.53 -4.54 5.83
CA MET A 194 0.58 -5.64 5.60
C MET A 194 0.57 -6.73 6.69
N VAL A 195 1.09 -6.50 7.89
CA VAL A 195 1.19 -7.55 8.94
C VAL A 195 -0.18 -8.05 9.42
N THR A 196 -1.25 -7.30 9.15
CA THR A 196 -2.64 -7.75 9.40
C THR A 196 -3.27 -8.48 8.20
N GLU A 197 -2.55 -8.66 7.10
CA GLU A 197 -3.02 -9.38 5.92
C GLU A 197 -3.41 -10.82 6.26
N GLY A 198 -4.51 -11.30 5.66
CA GLY A 198 -5.07 -12.62 5.97
C GLY A 198 -5.70 -12.79 7.36
N THR A 199 -5.53 -11.85 8.30
CA THR A 199 -6.10 -11.99 9.65
C THR A 199 -7.33 -11.12 9.87
N ASP A 200 -8.27 -11.70 10.60
CA ASP A 200 -9.50 -11.04 10.99
C ASP A 200 -9.51 -10.55 12.44
N ILE A 201 -9.75 -9.25 12.65
CA ILE A 201 -9.90 -8.66 13.99
C ILE A 201 -11.14 -7.75 13.97
N PRO A 202 -12.35 -8.33 14.00
CA PRO A 202 -13.57 -7.55 13.85
C PRO A 202 -13.75 -6.46 14.93
N ARG A 203 -13.14 -6.58 16.11
CA ARG A 203 -13.26 -5.57 17.17
C ARG A 203 -12.59 -4.22 16.84
N LEU A 204 -11.77 -4.15 15.78
CA LEU A 204 -11.18 -2.89 15.33
C LEU A 204 -12.27 -1.98 14.73
N GLN A 205 -12.37 -0.76 15.26
CA GLN A 205 -13.40 0.22 14.85
C GLN A 205 -12.83 1.61 14.52
N VAL A 206 -11.62 1.90 14.96
CA VAL A 206 -10.91 3.16 14.67
C VAL A 206 -9.57 2.82 14.05
N CYS A 207 -9.22 3.45 12.93
CA CYS A 207 -7.93 3.31 12.27
C CYS A 207 -7.29 4.69 12.09
N CYS A 208 -6.02 4.81 12.41
CA CYS A 208 -5.20 5.99 12.15
C CYS A 208 -4.14 5.64 11.12
N HIS A 209 -4.15 6.32 9.97
CA HIS A 209 -3.20 6.07 8.89
C HIS A 209 -2.03 7.06 8.98
N LEU A 210 -0.90 6.58 9.48
CA LEU A 210 0.37 7.33 9.57
C LEU A 210 1.45 6.64 8.74
N SER A 211 1.07 6.20 7.54
CA SER A 211 1.92 5.49 6.59
C SER A 211 2.19 6.34 5.37
N ARG A 212 3.41 6.23 4.84
CA ARG A 212 3.84 6.84 3.57
C ARG A 212 3.22 6.19 2.33
N ILE A 213 2.61 5.01 2.48
CA ILE A 213 2.02 4.26 1.38
C ILE A 213 0.67 4.87 1.03
N CYS A 214 0.61 5.66 -0.04
CA CYS A 214 -0.60 6.32 -0.53
C CYS A 214 -1.11 5.69 -1.84
N THR A 215 -1.19 4.36 -1.92
CA THR A 215 -1.82 3.68 -3.05
C THR A 215 -3.28 3.37 -2.71
N GLU A 216 -4.16 3.43 -3.72
CA GLU A 216 -5.58 3.15 -3.48
C GLU A 216 -5.79 1.71 -2.97
N LEU A 217 -4.97 0.75 -3.40
CA LEU A 217 -5.08 -0.64 -2.98
C LEU A 217 -4.81 -0.73 -1.48
N HIS A 218 -3.74 -0.09 -1.03
CA HIS A 218 -3.39 -0.03 0.39
C HIS A 218 -4.49 0.67 1.20
N PHE A 219 -4.99 1.81 0.71
CA PHE A 219 -6.09 2.53 1.35
C PHE A 219 -7.33 1.65 1.56
N ARG A 220 -7.80 0.97 0.50
CA ARG A 220 -8.96 0.07 0.57
C ARG A 220 -8.72 -1.13 1.47
N GLN A 221 -7.51 -1.70 1.45
CA GLN A 221 -7.13 -2.80 2.34
C GLN A 221 -7.13 -2.40 3.81
N VAL A 222 -6.56 -1.23 4.15
CA VAL A 222 -6.51 -0.68 5.51
C VAL A 222 -7.93 -0.40 5.99
N LEU A 223 -8.73 0.29 5.18
CA LEU A 223 -10.13 0.58 5.52
C LEU A 223 -10.92 -0.71 5.76
N GLY A 224 -10.77 -1.71 4.90
CA GLY A 224 -11.44 -3.01 5.03
C GLY A 224 -11.14 -3.75 6.34
N ARG A 225 -10.05 -3.43 7.05
CA ARG A 225 -9.75 -4.01 8.38
C ARG A 225 -10.74 -3.57 9.46
N VAL A 226 -11.27 -2.35 9.36
CA VAL A 226 -12.18 -1.78 10.36
C VAL A 226 -13.66 -1.87 9.96
N LEU A 227 -13.97 -2.23 8.71
CA LEU A 227 -15.37 -2.36 8.25
C LEU A 227 -16.04 -3.67 8.64
N ARG A 228 -15.35 -4.63 9.24
CA ARG A 228 -15.91 -5.96 9.52
C ARG A 228 -16.85 -5.98 10.73
N CYS A 229 -18.06 -6.52 10.58
CA CYS A 229 -19.04 -6.64 11.65
C CYS A 229 -18.91 -7.95 12.45
N ARG A 230 -19.28 -7.92 13.74
CA ARG A 230 -19.41 -9.08 14.65
C ARG A 230 -20.86 -9.55 14.83
N GLY A 231 -21.76 -9.11 13.95
CA GLY A 231 -23.20 -9.36 14.05
C GLY A 231 -23.99 -8.18 14.65
N LYS A 232 -25.24 -8.44 15.04
CA LYS A 232 -26.27 -7.40 15.28
C LYS A 232 -26.00 -6.42 16.42
N HIS A 233 -25.11 -6.75 17.35
CA HIS A 233 -24.80 -5.91 18.52
C HIS A 233 -23.51 -5.10 18.37
N ASP A 234 -22.95 -5.07 17.16
CA ASP A 234 -21.69 -4.39 16.90
C ASP A 234 -21.89 -2.91 16.50
N ALA A 235 -20.79 -2.17 16.38
CA ALA A 235 -20.85 -0.83 15.84
C ALA A 235 -21.32 -0.82 14.38
N ASN A 236 -22.28 0.05 14.07
CA ASN A 236 -22.75 0.25 12.70
C ASN A 236 -21.78 1.07 11.85
N THR A 237 -20.80 1.73 12.47
CA THR A 237 -19.82 2.58 11.77
C THR A 237 -18.40 2.27 12.19
N ALA A 238 -17.44 2.58 11.34
CA ALA A 238 -16.01 2.59 11.66
C ALA A 238 -15.40 3.95 11.29
N VAL A 239 -14.29 4.33 11.92
CA VAL A 239 -13.60 5.59 11.60
C VAL A 239 -12.20 5.31 11.06
N LEU A 240 -11.86 5.94 9.95
CA LEU A 240 -10.50 6.00 9.42
C LEU A 240 -10.05 7.46 9.45
N LEU A 241 -9.00 7.77 10.23
CA LEU A 241 -8.33 9.05 10.23
C LEU A 241 -7.16 9.01 9.26
N ILE A 242 -7.13 9.94 8.30
CA ILE A 242 -6.07 10.08 7.30
C ILE A 242 -5.57 11.52 7.26
N PRO A 243 -4.27 11.75 6.99
CA PRO A 243 -3.77 13.06 6.60
C PRO A 243 -4.42 13.51 5.29
N ALA A 244 -4.56 14.81 5.09
CA ALA A 244 -5.06 15.45 3.86
C ALA A 244 -4.07 15.34 2.69
N GLN A 245 -3.45 14.18 2.51
CA GLN A 245 -2.59 13.90 1.38
C GLN A 245 -3.47 13.74 0.12
N PRO A 246 -3.12 14.39 -1.01
CA PRO A 246 -4.02 14.50 -2.18
C PRO A 246 -4.57 13.19 -2.72
N ASP A 247 -3.76 12.13 -2.78
CA ASP A 247 -4.20 10.82 -3.27
C ASP A 247 -5.18 10.17 -2.29
N LEU A 248 -4.89 10.19 -0.99
CA LEU A 248 -5.79 9.66 0.04
C LEU A 248 -7.16 10.37 0.03
N VAL A 249 -7.17 11.68 -0.14
CA VAL A 249 -8.40 12.48 -0.28
C VAL A 249 -9.17 12.07 -1.53
N THR A 250 -8.47 11.86 -2.65
CA THR A 250 -9.08 11.37 -3.89
C THR A 250 -9.70 9.99 -3.72
N PHE A 251 -9.01 9.06 -3.05
CA PHE A 251 -9.52 7.71 -2.81
C PHE A 251 -10.72 7.71 -1.87
N ALA A 252 -10.72 8.55 -0.84
CA ALA A 252 -11.86 8.70 0.04
C ALA A 252 -13.09 9.18 -0.74
N ASN A 253 -12.96 10.21 -1.58
CA ASN A 253 -14.06 10.71 -2.40
C ASN A 253 -14.63 9.65 -3.38
N ARG A 254 -13.81 8.69 -3.81
CA ARG A 254 -14.20 7.62 -4.75
C ARG A 254 -14.48 6.27 -4.09
N LEU A 255 -14.63 6.22 -2.76
CA LEU A 255 -14.75 4.95 -2.04
C LEU A 255 -15.95 4.09 -2.50
N GLN A 256 -17.04 4.73 -2.93
CA GLN A 256 -18.22 4.02 -3.48
C GLN A 256 -18.01 3.48 -4.90
N CYS A 257 -16.97 3.94 -5.62
CA CYS A 257 -16.61 3.39 -6.92
C CYS A 257 -15.91 2.04 -6.73
N GLU A 258 -16.36 1.02 -7.45
CA GLU A 258 -15.83 -0.35 -7.37
C GLU A 258 -14.51 -0.50 -8.15
N VAL A 259 -14.43 0.18 -9.31
CA VAL A 259 -13.25 0.22 -10.18
C VAL A 259 -12.81 1.68 -10.31
N PRO A 260 -11.55 2.03 -10.03
CA PRO A 260 -11.06 3.38 -10.17
C PRO A 260 -10.86 3.78 -11.63
N ASP A 261 -11.21 5.02 -11.98
CA ASP A 261 -11.04 5.55 -13.35
C ASP A 261 -9.58 5.53 -13.82
N ALA A 262 -8.61 5.67 -12.92
CA ALA A 262 -7.17 5.67 -13.24
C ALA A 262 -6.67 4.32 -13.80
N VAL A 263 -7.46 3.26 -13.67
CA VAL A 263 -7.20 1.93 -14.24
C VAL A 263 -7.80 1.80 -15.66
N VAL A 264 -8.79 2.64 -16.00
CA VAL A 264 -9.45 2.66 -17.32
C VAL A 264 -8.68 3.61 -18.24
N ILE A 265 -7.72 3.09 -19.02
CA ILE A 265 -6.98 3.92 -19.97
C ILE A 265 -7.89 4.29 -21.15
N GLU A 266 -8.06 5.59 -21.42
CA GLU A 266 -8.62 6.09 -22.69
C GLU A 266 -7.74 5.67 -23.88
N ARG A 267 -8.38 5.16 -24.95
CA ARG A 267 -7.70 4.68 -26.16
C ARG A 267 -6.67 5.71 -26.67
N PRO A 268 -5.47 5.29 -27.13
CA PRO A 268 -4.74 6.12 -28.07
C PRO A 268 -5.65 6.29 -29.29
N LYS A 269 -6.01 7.54 -29.63
CA LYS A 269 -6.69 7.84 -30.88
C LYS A 269 -5.84 7.25 -32.00
N LEU A 270 -6.36 6.26 -32.71
CA LEU A 270 -5.85 5.89 -34.02
C LEU A 270 -6.00 7.13 -34.90
N THR A 271 -4.93 7.91 -35.03
CA THR A 271 -4.78 8.84 -36.14
C THR A 271 -4.70 7.96 -37.39
N SER A 272 -5.79 7.99 -38.14
CA SER A 272 -5.83 7.58 -39.54
C SER A 272 -4.76 8.36 -40.29
N THR A 273 -3.68 7.69 -40.68
CA THR A 273 -2.77 8.19 -41.71
C THR A 273 -3.01 7.38 -42.98
N GLU A 274 -3.10 8.14 -44.05
CA GLU A 274 -3.68 7.83 -45.34
C GLU A 274 -3.02 6.67 -46.08
N ALA A 275 -3.84 6.03 -46.91
CA ALA A 275 -3.45 5.00 -47.85
C ALA A 275 -2.34 5.49 -48.80
N ILE A 276 -1.25 4.73 -48.87
CA ILE A 276 -0.38 4.69 -50.05
C ILE A 276 -0.50 3.28 -50.60
N GLY A 277 -1.28 3.14 -51.66
CA GLY A 277 -1.42 1.91 -52.42
C GLY A 277 -0.15 1.62 -53.21
N VAL A 278 0.33 0.38 -53.15
CA VAL A 278 1.14 -0.21 -54.22
C VAL A 278 0.68 -1.64 -54.44
N SER A 279 0.39 -1.91 -55.70
CA SER A 279 -0.26 -3.08 -56.28
C SER A 279 0.48 -4.41 -56.12
N LEU A 280 -0.31 -5.49 -56.11
CA LEU A 280 0.11 -6.89 -56.19
C LEU A 280 0.52 -7.29 -57.62
N SER A 281 1.73 -7.83 -57.75
CA SER A 281 2.19 -8.80 -58.77
C SER A 281 3.60 -9.24 -58.33
N SER A 282 4.06 -10.48 -58.31
CA SER A 282 3.63 -11.77 -58.85
C SER A 282 4.59 -12.82 -58.25
N ILE A 283 4.09 -14.01 -57.88
CA ILE A 283 4.90 -15.17 -57.45
C ILE A 283 5.58 -15.78 -58.69
N PRO A 284 6.81 -16.34 -58.60
CA PRO A 284 6.91 -17.81 -58.63
C PRO A 284 8.04 -18.45 -57.77
N GLN A 285 7.61 -19.47 -56.99
CA GLN A 285 8.18 -20.83 -56.84
C GLN A 285 9.56 -21.10 -56.20
N ARG A 286 9.53 -22.02 -55.21
CA ARG A 286 10.59 -22.96 -54.73
C ARG A 286 10.30 -24.35 -55.35
N PRO A 287 11.13 -25.45 -55.33
CA PRO A 287 12.26 -25.85 -54.43
C PRO A 287 13.39 -26.64 -55.22
N PRO A 288 14.15 -27.70 -54.79
CA PRO A 288 14.47 -28.34 -53.47
C PRO A 288 15.96 -28.83 -53.19
N VAL A 289 16.31 -29.04 -51.89
CA VAL A 289 17.00 -30.21 -51.22
C VAL A 289 18.55 -30.53 -51.29
N GLU A 290 19.10 -30.80 -50.08
CA GLU A 290 20.23 -31.66 -49.54
C GLU A 290 21.69 -31.70 -50.08
N HIS A 291 22.68 -31.52 -49.17
CA HIS A 291 23.52 -32.58 -48.53
C HIS A 291 24.72 -32.00 -47.71
N ALA A 292 25.06 -32.63 -46.57
CA ALA A 292 26.33 -32.50 -45.79
C ALA A 292 27.41 -33.49 -46.33
N PRO A 293 28.61 -33.77 -45.73
CA PRO A 293 29.27 -33.30 -44.48
C PRO A 293 30.84 -33.12 -44.55
N GLU A 294 31.50 -33.09 -43.37
CA GLU A 294 32.93 -33.37 -43.02
C GLU A 294 33.98 -32.22 -43.12
N ARG A 295 35.01 -32.05 -42.27
CA ARG A 295 35.61 -32.79 -41.12
C ARG A 295 36.68 -31.91 -40.39
N VAL A 296 36.79 -32.08 -39.06
CA VAL A 296 38.02 -32.33 -38.23
C VAL A 296 39.16 -31.28 -38.25
N SER A 297 39.52 -30.61 -37.14
CA SER A 297 40.54 -30.96 -36.09
C SER A 297 41.20 -29.62 -35.68
N ASN A 298 41.89 -29.37 -34.57
CA ASN A 298 42.28 -30.10 -33.37
C ASN A 298 42.68 -29.07 -32.29
N GLU A 299 42.44 -29.44 -31.04
CA GLU A 299 43.35 -29.40 -29.88
C GLU A 299 44.35 -28.24 -29.68
N ASN A 300 44.28 -27.59 -28.51
CA ASN A 300 45.18 -27.81 -27.35
C ASN A 300 45.08 -26.57 -26.42
N ASN A 301 44.54 -26.65 -25.20
CA ASN A 301 44.96 -27.35 -23.98
C ASN A 301 45.91 -26.50 -23.10
N VAL A 302 45.72 -26.67 -21.78
CA VAL A 302 46.71 -26.53 -20.68
C VAL A 302 46.67 -25.26 -19.78
N ASN A 303 46.11 -25.49 -18.57
CA ASN A 303 46.63 -25.18 -17.21
C ASN A 303 46.70 -23.74 -16.66
N ASP A 304 46.75 -23.51 -15.35
CA ASP A 304 46.48 -24.26 -14.09
C ASP A 304 46.55 -23.18 -12.97
N LYS A 305 45.84 -23.41 -11.84
CA LYS A 305 46.20 -23.04 -10.45
C LYS A 305 46.37 -21.56 -10.05
N ALA A 306 46.24 -21.13 -8.79
CA ALA A 306 45.65 -21.60 -7.53
C ALA A 306 45.95 -20.48 -6.49
N SER A 307 45.06 -20.29 -5.50
CA SER A 307 45.36 -19.96 -4.07
C SER A 307 46.15 -18.66 -3.73
N GLU A 308 46.08 -18.00 -2.58
CA GLU A 308 45.35 -18.03 -1.32
C GLU A 308 45.76 -16.75 -0.54
N VAL A 309 44.85 -16.19 0.27
CA VAL A 309 45.05 -15.75 1.67
C VAL A 309 46.07 -14.61 1.99
N ASN A 310 45.56 -13.51 2.58
CA ASN A 310 45.93 -13.09 3.95
C ASN A 310 45.20 -11.80 4.41
N SER A 311 44.76 -11.82 5.67
CA SER A 311 44.40 -10.64 6.47
C SER A 311 45.56 -10.36 7.45
N PRO A 312 45.80 -9.10 7.86
CA PRO A 312 45.67 -8.83 9.30
C PRO A 312 45.12 -7.43 9.67
N VAL A 313 44.62 -7.37 10.90
CA VAL A 313 44.21 -6.20 11.70
C VAL A 313 45.43 -5.36 12.11
N ILE A 314 45.35 -4.00 12.13
CA ILE A 314 45.81 -3.07 13.20
C ILE A 314 45.32 -1.61 12.92
N GLN A 315 44.65 -1.06 13.94
CA GLN A 315 44.49 0.32 14.45
C GLN A 315 44.10 1.55 13.60
N ALA A 316 43.18 2.28 14.24
CA ALA A 316 42.74 3.64 14.04
C ALA A 316 43.86 4.67 13.77
N HIS A 317 43.63 5.48 12.75
CA HIS A 317 43.87 6.93 12.80
C HIS A 317 42.87 7.63 11.89
N LEU A 318 42.41 8.78 12.37
CA LEU A 318 41.55 9.74 11.67
C LEU A 318 41.96 9.92 10.20
N LEU A 319 40.98 9.93 9.31
CA LEU A 319 40.94 10.81 8.14
C LEU A 319 39.47 10.97 7.72
N SER A 320 38.96 12.17 7.93
CA SER A 320 37.81 12.71 7.23
C SER A 320 38.03 12.58 5.73
N SER A 321 37.10 11.96 5.01
CA SER A 321 37.02 12.07 3.56
C SER A 321 35.54 12.08 3.16
N THR A 322 34.97 13.28 3.30
CA THR A 322 34.21 13.96 2.24
C THR A 322 33.52 13.06 1.22
N ASN A 323 32.25 12.78 1.49
CA ASN A 323 31.22 12.74 0.45
C ASN A 323 30.17 13.81 0.81
N THR A 324 30.50 15.06 0.50
CA THR A 324 29.59 16.19 0.50
C THR A 324 28.67 16.10 -0.71
N MET A 325 27.49 15.51 -0.52
CA MET A 325 26.28 15.97 -1.19
C MET A 325 25.49 16.72 -0.13
N SER A 326 25.41 18.05 -0.29
CA SER A 326 24.72 18.97 0.60
C SER A 326 23.24 18.62 0.69
N SER A 327 22.82 17.86 1.69
CA SER A 327 21.43 17.80 2.10
C SER A 327 21.14 19.08 2.88
N SER A 328 20.58 20.09 2.21
CA SER A 328 20.01 21.25 2.89
C SER A 328 19.01 20.75 3.94
N GLU A 329 19.21 21.14 5.21
CA GLU A 329 18.29 20.77 6.29
C GLU A 329 16.93 21.41 6.01
N VAL A 330 15.92 20.58 5.75
CA VAL A 330 14.53 21.00 5.56
C VAL A 330 13.74 20.55 6.78
N ASN A 331 13.07 21.48 7.46
CA ASN A 331 12.26 21.20 8.64
C ASN A 331 10.79 21.55 8.37
N VAL A 332 9.87 20.60 8.56
CA VAL A 332 8.43 20.79 8.41
C VAL A 332 7.80 20.88 9.79
N SER A 333 6.97 21.90 10.00
CA SER A 333 6.23 22.11 11.24
C SER A 333 4.74 22.40 10.99
N ALA A 334 3.90 21.92 11.92
CA ALA A 334 2.45 22.03 11.88
C ALA A 334 1.96 22.79 13.12
N TYR A 335 2.10 24.11 13.11
CA TYR A 335 1.57 24.99 14.16
C TYR A 335 0.12 25.41 13.80
N GLY A 336 -0.66 25.92 14.76
CA GLY A 336 -1.97 26.53 14.43
C GLY A 336 -3.18 25.59 14.45
N LYS A 337 -4.16 25.85 13.57
CA LYS A 337 -5.51 25.27 13.63
C LYS A 337 -5.65 24.08 12.69
N TYR A 338 -5.75 22.89 13.27
CA TYR A 338 -6.10 21.71 12.51
C TYR A 338 -7.52 21.80 11.95
N LYS A 339 -7.68 21.37 10.69
CA LYS A 339 -8.98 21.23 10.02
C LYS A 339 -9.30 19.75 9.89
N GLU A 340 -10.53 19.39 10.23
CA GLU A 340 -11.07 18.04 10.06
C GLU A 340 -12.25 18.10 9.08
N GLU A 341 -12.12 17.43 7.95
CA GLU A 341 -13.23 17.16 7.03
C GLU A 341 -13.71 15.72 7.24
N VAL A 342 -15.02 15.52 7.39
CA VAL A 342 -15.59 14.20 7.70
C VAL A 342 -16.48 13.72 6.56
N LEU A 343 -16.02 12.68 5.86
CA LEU A 343 -16.77 11.99 4.83
C LEU A 343 -17.55 10.82 5.44
N ARG A 344 -18.87 10.77 5.21
CA ARG A 344 -19.76 9.72 5.70
C ARG A 344 -20.36 8.98 4.51
N TYR A 345 -20.29 7.65 4.58
CA TYR A 345 -20.86 6.77 3.56
C TYR A 345 -22.07 6.07 4.18
N VAL A 346 -23.21 6.15 3.50
CA VAL A 346 -24.50 5.61 3.94
C VAL A 346 -24.88 4.45 3.04
#